data_AF-A0A7K7Y009-F1
#
_entry.id   AF-A0A7K7Y009-F1
#
_cell.length_a   1.000
_cell.length_b   1.000
_cell.length_c   1.000
_cell.angle_alpha   90.00
_cell.angle_beta   90.00
_cell.angle_gamma   90.00
#
_symmetry.space_group_name_H-M   'P 1'
#
loop_
_entity.id
_entity.type
_entity.pdbx_description
1 polymer ?
#
loop_
_entity_poly.entity_id
_entity_poly.type
_entity_poly.pdbx_seq_one_letter_code
_entity_poly.pdbx_strand_id
1 'polypeptide(L)'
;AKMQKYLLYNAVEPEELPTLRELSTMEICKVWSGMSRYIYRQLLQKTAVEIGVGTFAVVPVHASVEEGKVLPVERPMFILSKPLKMFYNLESDETKIPDEIPVVQPDFEEIAAETHFRHEIVEQCVQETLLCFAGALRDNKEVEFSFR
;
A
#
# COMPACT_ATOMS: atom_id res chain seq x y z
N ALA A 1 -12.76 -6.67 8.25
CA ALA A 1 -13.77 -6.07 7.35
C ALA A 1 -13.13 -5.22 6.23
N LYS A 2 -12.15 -4.34 6.50
CA LYS A 2 -11.60 -3.39 5.49
C LYS A 2 -10.95 -4.05 4.25
N MET A 3 -10.22 -5.15 4.38
CA MET A 3 -9.55 -5.80 3.23
C MET A 3 -10.49 -6.50 2.22
N GLN A 4 -11.69 -6.91 2.65
CA GLN A 4 -12.63 -7.65 1.78
C GLN A 4 -13.07 -6.82 0.56
N LYS A 5 -13.03 -5.48 0.70
CA LYS A 5 -13.34 -4.51 -0.37
C LYS A 5 -12.46 -4.68 -1.62
N TYR A 6 -11.28 -5.27 -1.48
CA TYR A 6 -10.31 -5.41 -2.58
C TYR A 6 -10.29 -6.81 -3.22
N LEU A 7 -11.15 -7.74 -2.79
CA LEU A 7 -11.32 -9.06 -3.39
C LEU A 7 -12.40 -9.00 -4.47
N LEU A 8 -11.99 -8.69 -5.71
CA LEU A 8 -12.88 -8.30 -6.80
C LEU A 8 -13.19 -9.49 -7.72
N TYR A 9 -14.47 -9.82 -7.82
CA TYR A 9 -14.96 -10.79 -8.81
C TYR A 9 -15.21 -10.15 -10.18
N ASN A 10 -15.62 -8.87 -10.20
CA ASN A 10 -15.99 -8.12 -11.41
C ASN A 10 -15.08 -6.91 -11.61
N ALA A 11 -15.01 -6.40 -12.86
CA ALA A 11 -14.31 -5.17 -13.21
C ALA A 11 -14.74 -4.01 -12.31
N VAL A 12 -13.76 -3.14 -11.98
CA VAL A 12 -14.05 -1.89 -11.27
C VAL A 12 -14.64 -0.95 -12.30
N GLU A 13 -15.89 -0.59 -12.12
CA GLU A 13 -16.59 0.32 -13.02
C GLU A 13 -16.33 1.79 -12.64
N PRO A 14 -16.37 2.73 -13.59
CA PRO A 14 -16.16 4.16 -13.30
C PRO A 14 -17.12 4.74 -12.24
N GLU A 15 -18.30 4.15 -12.08
CA GLU A 15 -19.29 4.55 -11.07
C GLU A 15 -18.84 4.20 -9.64
N GLU A 16 -17.93 3.25 -9.48
CA GLU A 16 -17.33 2.87 -8.20
C GLU A 16 -16.15 3.78 -7.80
N LEU A 17 -15.78 4.72 -8.68
CA LEU A 17 -14.65 5.64 -8.52
C LEU A 17 -15.07 7.13 -8.59
N PRO A 18 -16.10 7.57 -7.84
CA PRO A 18 -16.60 8.93 -7.93
C PRO A 18 -15.54 9.99 -7.57
N THR A 19 -14.73 9.77 -6.53
CA THR A 19 -13.73 10.75 -6.12
C THR A 19 -12.60 10.87 -7.13
N LEU A 20 -12.08 9.76 -7.66
CA LEU A 20 -11.03 9.79 -8.69
C LEU A 20 -11.49 10.43 -10.00
N ARG A 21 -12.79 10.38 -10.30
CA ARG A 21 -13.36 11.06 -11.48
C ARG A 21 -13.44 12.57 -11.32
N GLU A 22 -13.57 13.06 -10.09
CA GLU A 22 -13.67 14.49 -9.79
C GLU A 22 -12.30 15.14 -9.60
N LEU A 23 -11.31 14.38 -9.10
CA LEU A 23 -9.96 14.88 -8.87
C LEU A 23 -9.14 14.91 -10.15
N SER A 24 -8.38 15.99 -10.34
CA SER A 24 -7.32 16.02 -11.34
C SER A 24 -6.18 15.07 -10.96
N THR A 25 -5.39 14.64 -11.97
CA THR A 25 -4.17 13.85 -11.73
C THR A 25 -3.22 14.52 -10.74
N MET A 26 -3.11 15.84 -10.77
CA MET A 26 -2.27 16.59 -9.84
C MET A 26 -2.75 16.47 -8.39
N GLU A 27 -4.06 16.50 -8.18
CA GLU A 27 -4.66 16.38 -6.85
C GLU A 27 -4.51 14.95 -6.32
N ILE A 28 -4.74 13.93 -7.17
CA ILE A 28 -4.48 12.52 -6.83
C ILE A 28 -3.02 12.33 -6.44
N CYS A 29 -2.08 12.86 -7.23
CA CYS A 29 -0.65 12.81 -6.91
C CYS A 29 -0.35 13.50 -5.57
N LYS A 30 -0.97 14.65 -5.29
CA LYS A 30 -0.76 15.39 -4.02
C LYS A 30 -1.24 14.58 -2.81
N VAL A 31 -2.37 13.89 -2.91
CA VAL A 31 -2.85 12.96 -1.87
C VAL A 31 -1.84 11.84 -1.65
N TRP A 32 -1.39 11.19 -2.72
CA TRP A 32 -0.43 10.09 -2.64
C TRP A 32 0.97 10.53 -2.19
N SER A 33 1.39 11.77 -2.46
CA SER A 33 2.59 12.36 -1.88
C SER A 33 2.46 12.51 -0.35
N GLY A 34 1.31 12.95 0.15
CA GLY A 34 1.04 12.98 1.60
C GLY A 34 1.06 11.58 2.22
N MET A 35 0.40 10.62 1.58
CA MET A 35 0.38 9.21 1.99
C MET A 35 1.79 8.61 2.04
N SER A 36 2.60 8.88 1.01
CA SER A 36 3.99 8.41 0.93
C SER A 36 4.85 8.98 2.05
N ARG A 37 4.75 10.28 2.34
CA ARG A 37 5.45 10.92 3.46
C ARG A 37 5.01 10.35 4.80
N TYR A 38 3.72 10.10 4.98
CA TYR A 38 3.21 9.43 6.18
C TYR A 38 3.81 8.03 6.35
N ILE A 39 3.75 7.18 5.31
CA ILE A 39 4.35 5.83 5.33
C ILE A 39 5.83 5.92 5.67
N TYR A 40 6.57 6.81 5.00
CA TYR A 40 7.99 6.99 5.24
C TYR A 40 8.29 7.34 6.72
N ARG A 41 7.52 8.26 7.32
CA ARG A 41 7.65 8.59 8.76
C ARG A 41 7.41 7.39 9.66
N GLN A 42 6.37 6.59 9.39
CA GLN A 42 6.06 5.38 10.17
C GLN A 42 7.17 4.33 10.05
N LEU A 43 7.69 4.11 8.84
CA LEU A 43 8.79 3.17 8.59
C LEU A 43 10.08 3.56 9.32
N LEU A 44 10.40 4.86 9.39
CA LEU A 44 11.55 5.37 10.17
C LEU A 44 11.39 5.08 11.67
N GLN A 45 10.16 5.03 12.17
CA GLN A 45 9.81 4.68 13.55
C GLN A 45 9.65 3.17 13.76
N LYS A 46 10.08 2.34 12.80
CA LYS A 46 9.95 0.87 12.86
C LYS A 46 8.49 0.42 13.02
N THR A 47 7.57 1.19 12.45
CA THR A 47 6.13 0.89 12.44
C THR A 47 5.71 0.55 11.02
N ALA A 48 4.98 -0.55 10.85
CA ALA A 48 4.43 -0.98 9.58
C ALA A 48 3.08 -0.31 9.31
N VAL A 49 2.77 -0.03 8.05
CA VAL A 49 1.51 0.63 7.63
C VAL A 49 0.69 -0.29 6.74
N GLU A 50 -0.46 -0.76 7.23
CA GLU A 50 -1.42 -1.58 6.48
C GLU A 50 -2.40 -0.68 5.73
N ILE A 51 -2.33 -0.68 4.40
CA ILE A 51 -3.18 0.16 3.55
C ILE A 51 -4.34 -0.61 2.92
N GLY A 52 -4.66 -1.81 3.41
CA GLY A 52 -5.75 -2.65 2.91
C GLY A 52 -5.33 -3.67 1.85
N VAL A 53 -4.63 -3.27 0.78
CA VAL A 53 -4.15 -4.26 -0.22
C VAL A 53 -2.87 -4.96 0.20
N GLY A 54 -2.14 -4.36 1.14
CA GLY A 54 -0.90 -4.89 1.69
C GLY A 54 -0.36 -3.98 2.78
N THR A 55 0.87 -4.27 3.18
CA THR A 55 1.52 -3.59 4.30
C THR A 55 2.91 -3.14 3.90
N PHE A 56 3.23 -1.88 4.17
CA PHE A 56 4.59 -1.36 4.11
C PHE A 56 5.30 -1.65 5.42
N ALA A 57 6.49 -2.24 5.38
CA ALA A 57 7.29 -2.51 6.56
C ALA A 57 8.79 -2.46 6.24
N VAL A 58 9.61 -2.16 7.25
CA VAL A 58 11.05 -2.40 7.19
C VAL A 58 11.30 -3.80 7.75
N VAL A 59 11.77 -4.71 6.90
CA VAL A 59 12.04 -6.10 7.30
C VAL A 59 13.56 -6.38 7.33
N PRO A 60 14.04 -7.15 8.31
CA PRO A 60 15.41 -7.66 8.29
C PRO A 60 15.52 -8.76 7.22
N VAL A 61 16.40 -8.57 6.24
CA VAL A 61 16.73 -9.56 5.22
C VAL A 61 18.23 -9.84 5.25
N HIS A 62 18.62 -11.06 4.89
CA HIS A 62 20.03 -11.44 4.82
C HIS A 62 20.54 -11.22 3.40
N ALA A 63 21.45 -10.27 3.23
CA ALA A 63 22.15 -10.07 1.96
C ALA A 63 23.39 -10.98 1.92
N SER A 64 23.52 -11.77 0.85
CA SER A 64 24.74 -12.54 0.58
C SER A 64 25.83 -11.59 0.08
N VAL A 65 26.98 -11.55 0.77
CA VAL A 65 28.08 -10.62 0.43
C VAL A 65 29.30 -11.37 -0.11
N GLU A 66 29.60 -12.54 0.45
CA GLU A 66 30.62 -13.50 -0.01
C GLU A 66 30.13 -14.92 0.29
N GLU A 67 30.78 -15.94 -0.28
CA GLU A 67 30.42 -17.34 -0.07
C GLU A 67 30.39 -17.67 1.44
N GLY A 68 29.18 -17.91 1.96
CA GLY A 68 28.94 -18.22 3.38
C GLY A 68 28.79 -17.03 4.34
N LYS A 69 28.95 -15.77 3.89
CA LYS A 69 28.74 -14.58 4.74
C LYS A 69 27.41 -13.89 4.42
N VAL A 70 26.55 -13.83 5.42
CA VAL A 70 25.29 -13.08 5.40
C VAL A 70 25.41 -11.79 6.19
N LEU A 71 24.98 -10.68 5.59
CA LEU A 71 24.85 -9.39 6.27
C LEU A 71 23.36 -9.14 6.55
N PRO A 72 22.94 -8.95 7.81
CA PRO A 72 21.59 -8.49 8.10
C PRO A 72 21.45 -7.06 7.60
N VAL A 73 20.51 -6.83 6.68
CA VAL A 73 20.15 -5.51 6.17
C VAL A 73 18.68 -5.26 6.40
N GLU A 74 18.33 -4.01 6.67
CA GLU A 74 16.95 -3.59 6.82
C GLU A 74 16.44 -3.09 5.48
N ARG A 75 15.40 -3.75 4.94
CA ARG A 75 14.84 -3.41 3.64
C ARG A 75 13.40 -2.90 3.80
N PRO A 76 13.08 -1.67 3.35
CA PRO A 76 11.70 -1.24 3.23
C PRO A 76 11.03 -2.03 2.10
N MET A 77 9.90 -2.64 2.38
CA MET A 77 9.18 -3.48 1.42
C MET A 77 7.68 -3.25 1.51
N PHE A 78 7.02 -3.39 0.35
CA PHE A 78 5.59 -3.56 0.28
C PHE A 78 5.26 -5.05 0.20
N ILE A 79 4.52 -5.56 1.18
CA ILE A 79 4.16 -6.97 1.28
C ILE A 79 2.67 -7.09 0.99
N LEU A 80 2.34 -7.70 -0.16
CA LEU A 80 0.96 -7.90 -0.57
C LEU A 80 0.24 -8.82 0.43
N SER A 81 -1.02 -8.49 0.73
CA SER A 81 -1.76 -9.24 1.73
C SER A 81 -2.00 -10.71 1.32
N LYS A 82 -1.93 -11.63 2.30
CA LYS A 82 -2.15 -13.07 2.03
C LYS A 82 -3.52 -13.36 1.39
N PRO A 83 -4.65 -12.77 1.83
CA PRO A 83 -5.94 -13.00 1.19
C PRO A 83 -5.96 -12.59 -0.29
N LEU A 84 -5.37 -11.44 -0.64
CA LEU A 84 -5.30 -11.01 -2.05
C LEU A 84 -4.43 -11.93 -2.89
N LYS A 85 -3.28 -12.37 -2.36
CA LYS A 85 -2.41 -13.35 -3.03
C LYS A 85 -3.14 -14.65 -3.33
N MET A 86 -3.85 -15.19 -2.34
CA MET A 86 -4.60 -16.44 -2.50
C MET A 86 -5.77 -16.28 -3.47
N PHE A 87 -6.50 -15.16 -3.38
CA PHE A 87 -7.68 -14.92 -4.19
C PHE A 87 -7.35 -14.72 -5.68
N TYR A 88 -6.28 -13.98 -5.98
CA TYR A 88 -5.82 -13.74 -7.35
C TYR A 88 -4.77 -14.74 -7.84
N ASN A 89 -4.46 -15.79 -7.07
CA ASN A 89 -3.46 -16.82 -7.39
C ASN A 89 -2.07 -16.24 -7.77
N LEU A 90 -1.61 -15.27 -6.98
CA LEU A 90 -0.34 -14.57 -7.22
C LEU A 90 0.82 -15.27 -6.50
N GLU A 91 1.91 -15.49 -7.21
CA GLU A 91 3.18 -15.98 -6.64
C GLU A 91 3.99 -14.81 -6.07
N SER A 92 4.51 -14.95 -4.85
CA SER A 92 5.40 -13.98 -4.22
C SER A 92 6.29 -14.66 -3.18
N ASP A 93 7.48 -14.13 -2.92
CA ASP A 93 8.33 -14.60 -1.83
C ASP A 93 7.59 -14.57 -0.47
N GLU A 94 7.86 -15.56 0.38
CA GLU A 94 7.31 -15.67 1.74
C GLU A 94 7.92 -14.67 2.73
N THR A 95 8.04 -13.39 2.34
CA THR A 95 8.43 -12.39 3.32
C THR A 95 7.30 -12.17 4.32
N LYS A 96 7.63 -12.34 5.60
CA LYS A 96 6.74 -12.11 6.74
C LYS A 96 7.26 -10.89 7.50
N ILE A 97 6.33 -10.05 7.94
CA ILE A 97 6.63 -8.98 8.88
C ILE A 97 6.80 -9.65 10.26
N PRO A 98 7.92 -9.42 10.97
CA PRO A 98 8.09 -9.91 12.33
C PRO A 98 6.97 -9.45 13.25
N ASP A 99 6.51 -10.32 14.15
CA ASP A 99 5.35 -10.06 15.02
C ASP A 99 5.61 -8.92 16.02
N GLU A 100 6.87 -8.56 16.27
CA GLU A 100 7.26 -7.46 17.14
C GLU A 100 7.08 -6.08 16.48
N ILE A 101 6.94 -6.02 15.16
CA ILE A 101 6.75 -4.75 14.45
C ILE A 101 5.30 -4.30 14.60
N PRO A 102 5.02 -3.15 15.25
CA PRO A 102 3.66 -2.64 15.35
C PRO A 102 3.12 -2.33 13.95
N VAL A 103 1.87 -2.72 13.70
CA VAL A 103 1.17 -2.45 12.45
C VAL A 103 0.06 -1.44 12.72
N VAL A 104 0.07 -0.32 12.00
CA VAL A 104 -0.93 0.74 12.09
C VAL A 104 -1.66 0.92 10.76
N GLN A 105 -2.83 1.55 10.81
CA GLN A 105 -3.54 2.02 9.61
C GLN A 105 -3.16 3.49 9.34
N PRO A 106 -3.34 3.97 8.10
CA PRO A 106 -3.11 5.38 7.77
C PRO A 106 -3.95 6.31 8.65
N ASP A 107 -3.30 7.33 9.21
CA ASP A 107 -3.99 8.45 9.83
C ASP A 107 -4.40 9.45 8.74
N PHE A 108 -5.62 9.29 8.24
CA PHE A 108 -6.13 10.14 7.17
C PHE A 108 -6.38 11.59 7.64
N GLU A 109 -6.54 11.84 8.94
CA GLU A 109 -6.69 13.20 9.47
C GLU A 109 -5.35 13.94 9.39
N GLU A 110 -4.26 13.28 9.78
CA GLU A 110 -2.90 13.80 9.63
C GLU A 110 -2.56 14.08 8.15
N ILE A 111 -2.89 13.14 7.26
CA ILE A 111 -2.63 13.29 5.81
C ILE A 111 -3.49 14.41 5.21
N ALA A 112 -4.75 14.55 5.64
CA ALA A 112 -5.64 15.63 5.21
C ALA A 112 -5.11 17.00 5.62
N ALA A 113 -4.67 17.14 6.88
CA ALA A 113 -4.05 18.37 7.37
C ALA A 113 -2.82 18.77 6.54
N GLU A 114 -1.96 17.81 6.20
CA GLU A 114 -0.73 18.02 5.43
C GLU A 114 -0.97 18.33 3.95
N THR A 115 -1.99 17.72 3.35
CA THR A 115 -2.32 17.89 1.92
C THR A 115 -3.29 19.03 1.65
N HIS A 116 -3.90 19.58 2.71
CA HIS A 116 -4.96 20.60 2.67
C HIS A 116 -6.20 20.16 1.88
N PHE A 117 -6.47 18.85 1.87
CA PHE A 117 -7.75 18.30 1.43
C PHE A 117 -8.61 17.98 2.65
N ARG A 118 -9.90 17.78 2.41
CA ARG A 118 -10.80 17.23 3.43
C ARG A 118 -10.45 15.77 3.69
N HIS A 119 -10.62 15.34 4.94
CA HIS A 119 -10.45 13.94 5.36
C HIS A 119 -11.15 12.96 4.43
N GLU A 120 -12.42 13.23 4.08
CA GLU A 120 -13.20 12.33 3.22
C GLU A 120 -12.58 12.17 1.83
N ILE A 121 -12.06 13.25 1.24
CA ILE A 121 -11.44 13.23 -0.09
C ILE A 121 -10.14 12.44 -0.07
N VAL A 122 -9.32 12.60 0.98
CA VAL A 122 -8.09 11.83 1.14
C VAL A 122 -8.38 10.33 1.27
N GLU A 123 -9.28 9.97 2.19
CA GLU A 123 -9.64 8.57 2.42
C GLU A 123 -10.22 7.93 1.15
N GLN A 124 -11.18 8.59 0.50
CA GLN A 124 -11.82 8.06 -0.71
C GLN A 124 -10.83 7.95 -1.88
N CYS A 125 -10.01 8.98 -2.12
CA CYS A 125 -8.98 8.95 -3.15
C CYS A 125 -8.03 7.76 -2.98
N VAL A 126 -7.56 7.51 -1.74
CA VAL A 126 -6.68 6.36 -1.44
C VAL A 126 -7.43 5.06 -1.66
N GLN A 127 -8.64 4.91 -1.12
CA GLN A 127 -9.42 3.68 -1.23
C GLN A 127 -9.78 3.33 -2.68
N GLU A 128 -10.18 4.31 -3.48
CA GLU A 128 -10.51 4.13 -4.90
C GLU A 128 -9.27 3.82 -5.73
N THR A 129 -8.13 4.45 -5.44
CA THR A 129 -6.87 4.10 -6.12
C THR A 129 -6.48 2.64 -5.82
N LEU A 130 -6.71 2.17 -4.59
CA LEU A 130 -6.45 0.79 -4.20
C LEU A 130 -7.44 -0.20 -4.82
N LEU A 131 -8.67 0.22 -5.11
CA LEU A 131 -9.60 -0.56 -5.93
C LEU A 131 -9.07 -0.73 -7.35
N CYS A 132 -8.58 0.34 -7.98
CA CYS A 132 -7.93 0.27 -9.29
C CYS A 132 -6.73 -0.68 -9.27
N PHE A 133 -5.89 -0.61 -8.24
CA PHE A 133 -4.76 -1.51 -8.06
C PHE A 133 -5.20 -2.97 -7.96
N ALA A 134 -6.21 -3.26 -7.14
CA ALA A 134 -6.75 -4.62 -7.02
C ALA A 134 -7.39 -5.13 -8.34
N GLY A 135 -8.06 -4.26 -9.09
CA GLY A 135 -8.62 -4.60 -10.40
C GLY A 135 -7.53 -4.95 -11.41
N ALA A 136 -6.41 -4.21 -11.40
CA ALA A 136 -5.26 -4.51 -12.24
C ALA A 136 -4.57 -5.83 -11.85
N LEU A 137 -4.47 -6.15 -10.55
CA LEU A 137 -3.99 -7.45 -10.07
C LEU A 137 -4.86 -8.60 -10.58
N ARG A 138 -6.20 -8.47 -10.52
CA ARG A 138 -7.12 -9.47 -11.06
C ARG A 138 -6.90 -9.72 -12.54
N ASP A 139 -6.68 -8.65 -13.30
CA ASP A 139 -6.44 -8.72 -14.74
C ASP A 139 -5.01 -9.19 -15.09
N ASN A 140 -4.21 -9.61 -14.09
CA ASN A 140 -2.82 -10.03 -14.22
C ASN A 140 -1.94 -8.98 -14.91
N LYS A 141 -2.21 -7.69 -14.64
CA LYS A 141 -1.44 -6.56 -15.15
C LYS A 141 -0.27 -6.26 -14.20
N GLU A 142 0.85 -5.85 -14.77
CA GLU A 142 1.98 -5.33 -14.01
C GLU A 142 1.59 -3.99 -13.37
N VAL A 143 1.81 -3.87 -12.06
CA VAL A 143 1.48 -2.70 -11.26
C VAL A 143 2.62 -2.36 -10.33
N GLU A 144 2.92 -1.07 -10.20
CA GLU A 144 3.98 -0.57 -9.33
C GLU A 144 3.46 0.59 -8.48
N PHE A 145 3.82 0.60 -7.20
CA PHE A 145 3.76 1.82 -6.39
C PHE A 145 5.05 2.62 -6.57
N SER A 146 5.07 3.52 -7.55
CA SER A 146 6.19 4.43 -7.75
C SER A 146 6.02 5.67 -6.89
N PHE A 147 6.77 5.72 -5.78
CA PHE A 147 6.89 6.92 -4.95
C PHE A 147 8.08 7.75 -5.45
N ARG A 148 7.87 9.04 -5.72
CA ARG A 148 8.92 10.01 -6.07
C ARG A 148 9.23 10.92 -4.90
#